data_AF-A0A533UZ83-F1
#
_entry.id   AF-A0A533UZ83-F1
#
_cell.length_a   1.000
_cell.length_b   1.000
_cell.length_c   1.000
_cell.angle_alpha   90.00
_cell.angle_beta   90.00
_cell.angle_gamma   90.00
#
_symmetry.space_group_name_H-M   'P 1'
#
loop_
_entity.id
_entity.type
_entity.pdbx_description
1 polymer ?
#
loop_
_entity_poly.entity_id
_entity_poly.type
_entity_poly.pdbx_seq_one_letter_code
_entity_poly.pdbx_strand_id
1 'polypeptide(L)' 'MSAQNMEILKLASRCREIRDVGKKSRLLEYINLLLPAESKVKIPPLLTNDGIDNLLSWIEVKISPPVYRLTTR' A
#
# COMPACT_ATOMS: atom_id res chain seq x y z
N MET A 1 -3.67 11.91 -10.86
CA MET A 1 -3.17 11.30 -9.60
C MET A 1 -2.88 12.43 -8.63
N SER A 2 -3.39 12.43 -7.40
CA SER A 2 -3.10 13.49 -6.42
C SER A 2 -1.64 13.43 -5.95
N ALA A 3 -1.10 14.54 -5.44
CA ALA A 3 0.25 14.57 -4.86
C ALA A 3 0.40 13.58 -3.68
N GLN A 4 -0.64 13.46 -2.87
CA GLN A 4 -0.73 12.52 -1.75
C GLN A 4 -0.68 11.06 -2.23
N ASN A 5 -1.41 10.72 -3.30
CA ASN A 5 -1.38 9.37 -3.87
C ASN A 5 0.03 9.00 -4.36
N MET A 6 0.74 9.94 -4.99
CA MET A 6 2.13 9.73 -5.41
C MET A 6 3.07 9.55 -4.22
N GLU A 7 2.86 10.27 -3.13
CA GLU A 7 3.64 10.12 -1.91
C GLU A 7 3.42 8.73 -1.28
N ILE A 8 2.17 8.28 -1.19
CA ILE A 8 1.84 6.94 -0.67
C ILE A 8 2.48 5.84 -1.52
N LEU A 9 2.44 5.95 -2.85
CA LEU A 9 3.09 4.98 -3.74
C LEU A 9 4.61 4.95 -3.55
N LYS A 10 5.27 6.11 -3.34
CA LYS A 10 6.70 6.17 -3.02
C LYS A 10 7.01 5.50 -1.68
N LEU A 11 6.18 5.74 -0.66
CA LEU A 11 6.33 5.12 0.65
C LEU A 11 6.11 3.59 0.57
N ALA A 12 5.12 3.13 -0.20
CA ALA A 12 4.86 1.72 -0.44
C ALA A 12 6.07 1.04 -1.10
N SER A 13 6.62 1.64 -2.16
CA SER A 13 7.84 1.13 -2.82
C SER A 13 9.02 1.05 -1.84
N ARG A 14 9.25 2.10 -1.04
CA ARG A 14 10.30 2.10 -0.02
C ARG A 14 10.07 1.05 1.05
N CYS A 15 8.81 0.77 1.40
CA CYS A 15 8.47 -0.28 2.36
C CYS A 15 8.91 -1.65 1.86
N ARG A 16 8.69 -1.97 0.57
CA ARG A 16 9.11 -3.24 -0.03
C ARG A 16 10.62 -3.48 0.05
N GLU A 17 11.43 -2.43 -0.03
CA GLU A 17 12.91 -2.51 0.04
C GLU A 17 13.45 -2.81 1.45
N ILE A 18 12.66 -2.57 2.50
CA ILE A 18 13.08 -2.79 3.88
C ILE A 18 13.09 -4.30 4.18
N ARG A 19 14.24 -4.84 4.57
CA ARG A 19 14.37 -6.27 4.94
C ARG A 19 13.82 -6.61 6.33
N ASP A 20 13.86 -5.64 7.24
CA ASP A 20 13.42 -5.80 8.62
C ASP A 20 11.89 -5.72 8.72
N VAL A 21 11.26 -6.83 9.13
CA VAL A 21 9.79 -6.95 9.21
C VAL A 21 9.17 -5.97 10.21
N GLY A 22 9.88 -5.67 11.30
CA GLY A 22 9.41 -4.70 12.29
C GLY A 22 9.38 -3.28 11.74
N LYS A 23 10.43 -2.88 11.02
CA LYS A 23 10.49 -1.58 10.33
C LYS A 23 9.47 -1.50 9.18
N LYS A 24 9.28 -2.58 8.42
CA LYS A 24 8.22 -2.69 7.41
C LYS A 24 6.84 -2.48 8.01
N SER A 25 6.55 -3.15 9.13
CA SER A 25 5.24 -3.06 9.80
C SER A 25 4.94 -1.64 10.25
N ARG A 26 5.91 -0.95 10.85
CA ARG A 26 5.77 0.47 11.25
C ARG A 26 5.54 1.40 10.06
N LEU A 27 6.24 1.17 8.95
CA LEU A 27 6.06 1.99 7.75
C LEU A 27 4.71 1.71 7.08
N LEU A 28 4.22 0.47 7.10
CA LEU A 28 2.87 0.12 6.65
C LEU A 28 1.79 0.81 7.49
N GLU A 29 1.94 0.84 8.82
CA GLU A 29 1.04 1.60 9.70
C GLU A 29 1.01 3.08 9.35
N TYR A 30 2.19 3.68 9.10
CA TYR A 30 2.28 5.08 8.67
C TYR A 30 1.58 5.32 7.33
N ILE A 31 1.81 4.45 6.34
CA ILE A 31 1.10 4.50 5.06
C ILE A 31 -0.42 4.43 5.28
N ASN A 32 -0.88 3.54 6.15
CA ASN A 32 -2.29 3.35 6.44
C ASN A 32 -2.96 4.57 7.11
N LEU A 33 -2.19 5.37 7.87
CA LEU A 33 -2.68 6.63 8.44
C LEU A 33 -2.89 7.72 7.38
N LEU A 34 -2.11 7.70 6.30
CA LEU A 34 -2.23 8.65 5.19
C LEU A 34 -3.38 8.32 4.25
N LEU A 35 -3.93 7.10 4.31
CA LEU A 35 -5.07 6.70 3.49
C LEU A 35 -6.36 7.39 3.93
N PRO A 36 -7.24 7.73 2.98
CA PRO A 36 -8.59 8.18 3.29
C PRO A 36 -9.35 7.08 4.05
N ALA A 37 -10.32 7.47 4.87
CA ALA A 37 -10.97 6.57 5.83
C ALA A 37 -11.55 5.30 5.17
N GLU A 38 -12.15 5.43 3.98
CA GLU A 38 -12.69 4.32 3.18
C GLU A 38 -11.64 3.35 2.61
N SER A 39 -10.36 3.75 2.62
CA SER A 39 -9.24 2.95 2.10
C SER A 39 -8.33 2.39 3.19
N LYS A 40 -8.58 2.73 4.46
CA LYS A 40 -7.82 2.19 5.58
C LYS A 40 -7.94 0.67 5.65
N VAL A 41 -6.81 0.03 5.85
CA VAL A 41 -6.64 -1.41 5.96
C VAL A 41 -6.60 -1.78 7.43
N LYS A 42 -7.24 -2.90 7.80
CA LYS A 42 -7.09 -3.48 9.13
C LYS A 42 -5.77 -4.26 9.17
N ILE A 43 -4.79 -3.72 9.86
CA ILE A 43 -3.47 -4.35 10.02
C ILE A 43 -3.56 -5.39 11.16
N PRO A 44 -3.29 -6.68 10.90
CA PRO A 44 -3.26 -7.68 11.94
C PRO A 44 -2.02 -7.49 12.85
N PRO A 45 -2.11 -7.87 14.15
CA PRO A 45 -1.02 -7.68 15.10
C PRO A 45 0.21 -8.55 14.82
N LEU A 46 0.06 -9.62 14.05
CA LEU A 46 1.16 -10.47 13.58
C LEU A 46 1.21 -10.40 12.06
N LEU A 47 2.31 -9.84 11.54
CA LEU A 47 2.55 -9.70 10.11
C LEU A 47 3.83 -10.44 9.72
N THR A 48 3.71 -11.27 8.69
CA THR A 48 4.87 -11.80 7.97
C THR A 48 5.27 -10.83 6.87
N ASN A 49 6.47 -10.99 6.34
CA ASN A 49 6.97 -10.17 5.23
C ASN A 49 6.02 -10.21 4.02
N ASP A 50 5.55 -11.41 3.67
CA ASP A 50 4.59 -11.62 2.58
C ASP A 50 3.22 -10.98 2.86
N GLY A 51 2.77 -11.02 4.11
CA GLY A 51 1.55 -10.35 4.54
C GLY A 51 1.61 -8.84 4.31
N ILE A 52 2.76 -8.23 4.63
CA ILE A 52 2.99 -6.79 4.38
C ILE A 52 2.97 -6.50 2.89
N ASP A 53 3.67 -7.30 2.09
CA ASP A 53 3.75 -7.07 0.64
C ASP A 53 2.38 -7.23 -0.05
N ASN A 54 1.53 -8.12 0.43
CA ASN A 54 0.14 -8.26 -0.03
C ASN A 54 -0.71 -7.04 0.32
N LEU A 55 -0.59 -6.51 1.55
CA LEU A 55 -1.31 -5.31 1.96
C LEU A 55 -0.88 -4.09 1.14
N LEU A 56 0.43 -3.97 0.86
CA LEU A 56 0.97 -2.92 -0.02
C LEU A 56 0.39 -3.02 -1.44
N SER A 57 0.34 -4.23 -2.02
CA SER A 57 -0.27 -4.44 -3.34
C SER A 57 -1.75 -4.02 -3.37
N TRP A 58 -2.49 -4.30 -2.30
CA TRP A 58 -3.90 -3.88 -2.20
C TRP A 58 -4.05 -2.37 -2.12
N ILE A 59 -3.17 -1.70 -1.36
CA ILE A 59 -3.12 -0.23 -1.26
C ILE A 59 -2.82 0.38 -2.62
N GLU A 60 -1.83 -0.15 -3.35
CA GLU A 60 -1.46 0.31 -4.69
C GLU A 60 -2.64 0.21 -5.68
N VAL A 61 -3.38 -0.91 -5.68
CA VAL A 61 -4.57 -1.10 -6.52
C VAL A 61 -5.70 -0.13 -6.15
N LYS A 62 -5.89 0.17 -4.85
CA LYS A 62 -6.90 1.15 -4.44
C LYS A 62 -6.57 2.57 -4.89
N ILE A 63 -5.31 2.97 -4.76
CA ILE A 63 -4.85 4.32 -5.05
C ILE A 63 -4.71 4.57 -6.55
N SER A 64 -4.25 3.55 -7.27
CA SER A 64 -4.01 3.58 -8.70
C SER A 64 -4.62 2.33 -9.32
N PRO A 65 -5.96 2.25 -9.41
CA PRO A 65 -6.62 1.11 -10.01
C PRO A 65 -6.11 0.91 -11.43
N PRO A 66 -5.82 -0.34 -11.84
CA PRO A 66 -5.40 -0.61 -13.20
C PRO A 66 -6.46 -0.08 -14.16
N VAL A 67 -6.03 0.77 -15.10
CA VAL A 67 -6.93 1.27 -16.15
C VAL A 67 -7.17 0.11 -17.10
N TYR A 68 -8.21 -0.66 -16.86
CA TYR A 68 -8.71 -1.61 -17.84
C TYR A 68 -9.25 -0.81 -19.02
N ARG A 69 -8.44 -0.63 -20.07
CA ARG A 69 -8.99 -0.28 -21.38
C ARG A 69 -9.85 -1.46 -21.79
N LEU A 70 -11.16 -1.31 -21.65
CA LEU A 70 -12.12 -2.16 -22.32
C LEU A 70 -11.90 -1.92 -23.83
N THR A 71 -11.03 -2.70 -24.46
CA THR A 71 -11.01 -2.84 -25.91
C THR A 71 -12.31 -3.50 -26.30
N THR A 72 -13.35 -2.69 -26.51
CA THR A 72 -14.55 -3.09 -27.25
C THR A 72 -14.09 -3.37 -28.68
N ARG A 73 -14.04 -4.66 -29.02
CA ARG A 73 -13.99 -5.12 -30.42
C ARG A 73 -15.38 -5.04 -31.02
#